data_AF-A0A4V3FS79-F1
#
_entry.id   AF-A0A4V3FS79-F1
#
_cell.length_a   1.000
_cell.length_b   1.000
_cell.length_c   1.000
_cell.angle_alpha   90.00
_cell.angle_beta   90.00
_cell.angle_gamma   90.00
#
_symmetry.space_group_name_H-M   'P 1'
#
loop_
_entity.id
_entity.type
_entity.pdbx_description
1 polymer ?
#
loop_
_entity_poly.entity_id
_entity_poly.type
_entity_poly.pdbx_seq_one_letter_code
_entity_poly.pdbx_strand_id
1 'polypeptide(L)'
;MVSRRAALRLGALAALVPVVACTPEPEKPPPPDPLAALAAKARSDAALATAVAAAQPDIAAAATEVANARKEHARVLQAEVDRARPPVSSSAPAKPPKAPEAPADGAAALVDALTSAEKAAADLVPSAPRYRAGMLGSVAACCASLRVVLS
;
A
#
# COMPACT_ATOMS: atom_id res chain seq x y z
N MET A 1 -40.02 -39.60 -12.46
CA MET A 1 -38.78 -39.56 -11.65
C MET A 1 -38.54 -40.93 -11.05
N VAL A 2 -37.59 -41.69 -11.59
CA VAL A 2 -37.07 -42.95 -11.04
C VAL A 2 -35.55 -42.93 -11.20
N SER A 3 -34.90 -43.43 -10.16
CA SER A 3 -33.52 -43.28 -9.73
C SER A 3 -32.45 -43.79 -10.72
N ARG A 4 -31.38 -43.01 -10.93
CA ARG A 4 -30.13 -43.42 -11.61
C ARG A 4 -29.15 -44.13 -10.65
N ARG A 5 -29.68 -44.87 -9.66
CA ARG A 5 -28.89 -45.72 -8.76
C ARG A 5 -28.98 -47.17 -9.24
N ALA A 6 -28.18 -47.55 -10.24
CA ALA A 6 -27.81 -48.95 -10.49
C ALA A 6 -26.89 -49.04 -11.70
N ALA A 7 -25.59 -48.84 -11.50
CA ALA A 7 -24.56 -49.39 -12.38
C ALA A 7 -23.34 -49.73 -11.52
N LEU A 8 -23.44 -50.91 -10.90
CA LEU A 8 -22.40 -51.90 -10.57
C LEU A 8 -20.94 -51.41 -10.69
N ARG A 9 -20.18 -51.20 -9.61
CA ARG A 9 -19.47 -52.20 -8.76
C ARG A 9 -18.78 -53.33 -9.54
N LEU A 10 -17.45 -53.29 -9.58
CA LEU A 10 -16.41 -54.34 -9.49
C LEU A 10 -15.09 -53.61 -9.85
N GLY A 11 -13.95 -53.65 -9.17
CA GLY A 11 -13.36 -54.47 -8.11
C GLY A 11 -11.85 -54.45 -8.40
N ALA A 12 -10.98 -54.08 -7.45
CA ALA A 12 -9.55 -54.45 -7.40
C ALA A 12 -8.90 -53.90 -6.12
N LEU A 13 -8.45 -54.81 -5.26
CA LEU A 13 -7.49 -54.54 -4.17
C LEU A 13 -6.12 -54.24 -4.78
N ALA A 14 -5.51 -53.10 -4.44
CA ALA A 14 -4.09 -52.86 -4.70
C ALA A 14 -3.48 -51.89 -3.67
N ALA A 15 -2.55 -52.44 -2.89
CA ALA A 15 -1.39 -51.86 -2.22
C ALA A 15 -1.50 -50.45 -1.58
N LEU A 16 -1.42 -50.42 -0.24
CA LEU A 16 -0.95 -49.26 0.53
C LEU A 16 0.52 -49.00 0.18
N VAL A 17 0.77 -48.03 -0.69
CA VAL A 17 2.11 -47.46 -0.89
C VAL A 17 2.29 -46.35 0.15
N PRO A 18 3.28 -46.41 1.06
CA PRO A 18 3.59 -45.29 1.91
C PRO A 18 4.16 -44.18 1.01
N VAL A 19 3.37 -43.14 0.79
CA VAL A 19 3.88 -41.93 0.13
C VAL A 19 4.86 -41.31 1.12
N VAL A 20 6.14 -41.47 0.81
CA VAL A 20 7.26 -40.79 1.47
C VAL A 20 6.91 -39.30 1.47
N ALA A 21 6.77 -38.73 2.67
CA ALA A 21 6.58 -37.30 2.85
C ALA A 21 7.86 -36.60 2.38
N CYS A 22 7.93 -36.27 1.09
CA CYS A 22 8.78 -35.20 0.61
C CYS A 22 8.22 -33.93 1.25
N THR A 23 8.81 -33.49 2.36
CA THR A 23 8.62 -32.13 2.85
C THR A 23 9.21 -31.20 1.78
N PRO A 24 8.41 -30.44 1.01
CA PRO A 24 8.98 -29.40 0.18
C PRO A 24 9.69 -28.41 1.11
N GLU A 25 10.88 -27.97 0.68
CA GLU A 25 11.61 -26.90 1.33
C GLU A 25 10.67 -25.70 1.55
N PRO A 26 10.72 -24.99 2.70
CA PRO A 26 9.80 -23.89 2.97
C PRO A 26 9.89 -22.86 1.84
N GLU A 27 8.79 -22.68 1.13
CA GLU A 27 8.71 -21.74 0.01
C GLU A 27 9.05 -20.34 0.52
N LYS A 28 10.00 -19.66 -0.13
CA LYS A 28 10.47 -18.34 0.30
C LYS A 28 9.26 -17.39 0.41
N PRO A 29 9.16 -16.60 1.50
CA PRO A 29 8.05 -15.67 1.65
C PRO A 29 7.91 -14.76 0.43
N PRO A 30 6.68 -14.49 -0.04
CA PRO A 30 6.47 -13.64 -1.21
C PRO A 30 7.05 -12.24 -0.95
N PRO A 31 7.60 -11.57 -1.96
CA PRO A 31 8.13 -10.22 -1.81
C PRO A 31 7.05 -9.27 -1.27
N PRO A 32 7.43 -8.22 -0.50
CA PRO A 32 6.47 -7.29 0.07
C PRO A 32 5.61 -6.60 -1.00
N ASP A 33 4.37 -6.25 -0.66
CA ASP A 33 3.48 -5.55 -1.58
C ASP A 33 4.05 -4.16 -1.92
N PRO A 34 4.23 -3.80 -3.20
CA PRO A 34 4.79 -2.50 -3.58
C PRO A 34 3.97 -1.30 -3.08
N LEU A 35 2.65 -1.46 -2.86
CA LEU A 35 1.82 -0.39 -2.30
C LEU A 35 2.17 -0.08 -0.83
N ALA A 36 2.79 -1.00 -0.10
CA ALA A 36 3.22 -0.76 1.27
C ALA A 36 4.30 0.33 1.35
N ALA A 37 5.22 0.35 0.36
CA ALA A 37 6.23 1.40 0.26
C ALA A 37 5.60 2.77 -0.04
N LEU A 38 4.59 2.82 -0.92
CA LEU A 38 3.86 4.05 -1.19
C LEU A 38 3.05 4.54 0.02
N ALA A 39 2.43 3.63 0.77
CA ALA A 39 1.72 3.96 2.00
C ALA A 39 2.68 4.56 3.05
N ALA A 40 3.86 3.97 3.22
CA ALA A 40 4.90 4.50 4.10
C ALA A 40 5.38 5.88 3.65
N LYS A 41 5.65 6.06 2.35
CA LYS A 41 6.01 7.37 1.78
C LYS A 41 4.94 8.41 2.05
N ALA A 42 3.67 8.08 1.83
CA ALA A 42 2.55 9.00 2.08
C ALA A 42 2.45 9.44 3.55
N ARG A 43 2.74 8.56 4.52
CA ARG A 43 2.84 8.96 5.93
C ARG A 43 4.01 9.91 6.19
N SER A 44 5.16 9.66 5.58
CA SER A 44 6.33 10.53 5.69
C SER A 44 6.05 11.92 5.10
N ASP A 45 5.46 11.97 3.90
CA ASP A 45 5.08 13.23 3.24
C ASP A 45 4.07 14.00 4.12
N ALA A 46 3.10 13.31 4.73
CA ALA A 46 2.14 13.93 5.64
C ALA A 46 2.79 14.47 6.93
N ALA A 47 3.79 13.77 7.47
CA ALA A 47 4.55 14.22 8.64
C ALA A 47 5.39 15.47 8.32
N LEU A 48 6.03 15.48 7.14
CA LEU A 48 6.73 16.66 6.62
C LEU A 48 5.79 17.85 6.49
N ALA A 49 4.64 17.66 5.84
CA ALA A 49 3.63 18.72 5.67
C ALA A 49 3.09 19.24 7.01
N THR A 50 2.92 18.35 7.99
CA THR A 50 2.53 18.75 9.35
C THR A 50 3.63 19.59 10.02
N ALA A 51 4.91 19.23 9.85
CA ALA A 51 6.03 20.00 10.40
C ALA A 51 6.15 21.37 9.74
N VAL A 52 6.00 21.45 8.41
CA VAL A 52 6.00 22.72 7.66
C VAL A 52 4.85 23.61 8.13
N ALA A 53 3.64 23.07 8.25
CA ALA A 53 2.48 23.84 8.72
C ALA A 53 2.67 24.43 10.12
N ALA A 54 3.37 23.71 11.01
CA ALA A 54 3.67 24.19 12.36
C ALA A 54 4.77 25.26 12.38
N ALA A 55 5.73 25.21 11.46
CA ALA A 55 6.90 26.08 11.45
C ALA A 55 6.75 27.33 10.58
N GLN A 56 5.88 27.31 9.57
CA GLN A 56 5.77 28.36 8.54
C GLN A 56 4.32 28.83 8.40
N PRO A 57 3.88 29.82 9.20
CA PRO A 57 2.48 30.28 9.24
C PRO A 57 1.94 30.74 7.88
N ASP A 58 2.79 31.36 7.06
CA ASP A 58 2.40 31.94 5.76
C ASP A 58 1.86 30.89 4.78
N ILE A 59 2.33 29.64 4.88
CA ILE A 59 1.89 28.52 4.03
C ILE A 59 1.16 27.42 4.83
N ALA A 60 0.83 27.67 6.10
CA ALA A 60 0.32 26.64 7.00
C ALA A 60 -0.99 26.00 6.54
N ALA A 61 -1.88 26.79 5.93
CA ALA A 61 -3.14 26.29 5.38
C ALA A 61 -2.91 25.29 4.23
N ALA A 62 -2.08 25.68 3.24
CA ALA A 62 -1.72 24.82 2.12
C ALA A 62 -0.98 23.55 2.58
N ALA A 63 -0.02 23.68 3.49
CA ALA A 63 0.69 22.54 4.06
C ALA A 63 -0.23 21.61 4.86
N THR A 64 -1.25 22.13 5.55
CA THR A 64 -2.27 21.33 6.24
C THR A 64 -3.13 20.53 5.25
N GLU A 65 -3.50 21.13 4.12
CA GLU A 65 -4.24 20.42 3.06
C GLU A 65 -3.43 19.26 2.48
N VAL A 66 -2.14 19.50 2.20
CA VAL A 66 -1.20 18.44 1.79
C VAL A 66 -1.12 17.34 2.85
N ALA A 67 -0.98 17.70 4.13
CA ALA A 67 -0.91 16.72 5.21
C ALA A 67 -2.15 15.82 5.27
N ASN A 68 -3.34 16.41 5.10
CA ASN A 68 -4.61 15.68 5.13
C ASN A 68 -4.76 14.75 3.93
N ALA A 69 -4.49 15.23 2.71
CA ALA A 69 -4.54 14.41 1.50
C ALA A 69 -3.54 13.25 1.56
N ARG A 70 -2.31 13.49 2.03
CA ARG A 70 -1.29 12.44 2.14
C ARG A 70 -1.61 11.42 3.24
N LYS A 71 -2.26 11.82 4.35
CA LYS A 71 -2.81 10.87 5.35
C LYS A 71 -3.87 9.96 4.73
N GLU A 72 -4.77 10.52 3.94
CA GLU A 72 -5.83 9.74 3.30
C GLU A 72 -5.27 8.77 2.25
N HIS A 73 -4.30 9.22 1.44
CA HIS A 73 -3.58 8.32 0.52
C HIS A 73 -2.91 7.17 1.28
N ALA A 74 -2.22 7.45 2.39
CA ALA A 74 -1.61 6.39 3.20
C ALA A 74 -2.64 5.38 3.72
N ARG A 75 -3.81 5.85 4.15
CA ARG A 75 -4.91 5.02 4.63
C ARG A 75 -5.46 4.11 3.53
N VAL A 76 -5.78 4.67 2.36
CA VAL A 76 -6.32 3.91 1.22
C VAL A 76 -5.32 2.90 0.69
N LEU A 77 -4.06 3.29 0.53
CA LEU A 77 -2.99 2.40 0.07
C LEU A 77 -2.76 1.25 1.06
N GLN A 78 -2.74 1.54 2.37
CA GLN A 78 -2.59 0.50 3.37
C GLN A 78 -3.79 -0.45 3.40
N ALA A 79 -5.02 0.08 3.33
CA ALA A 79 -6.22 -0.75 3.28
C ALA A 79 -6.19 -1.72 2.08
N GLU A 80 -5.63 -1.28 0.96
CA GLU A 80 -5.45 -2.12 -0.22
C GLU A 80 -4.36 -3.19 -0.06
N VAL A 81 -3.28 -2.87 0.65
CA VAL A 81 -2.26 -3.86 1.06
C VAL A 81 -2.91 -4.91 1.96
N ASP A 82 -3.63 -4.47 3.00
CA ASP A 82 -4.26 -5.34 3.99
C ASP A 82 -5.36 -6.22 3.36
N ARG A 83 -6.10 -5.69 2.37
CA ARG A 83 -7.08 -6.47 1.60
C ARG A 83 -6.41 -7.61 0.84
N ALA A 84 -5.28 -7.34 0.19
CA ALA A 84 -4.56 -8.34 -0.60
C ALA A 84 -3.79 -9.32 0.28
N ARG A 85 -3.32 -8.86 1.44
CA ARG A 85 -2.53 -9.62 2.41
C ARG A 85 -2.98 -9.27 3.82
N PRO A 86 -4.04 -9.92 4.33
CA PRO A 86 -4.55 -9.66 5.67
C PRO A 86 -3.44 -9.87 6.72
N PRO A 87 -3.29 -8.96 7.69
CA PRO A 87 -2.30 -9.13 8.75
C PRO A 87 -2.63 -10.37 9.58
N VAL A 88 -1.62 -11.20 9.85
CA VAL A 88 -1.73 -12.24 10.88
C VAL A 88 -1.68 -11.57 12.26
N SER A 89 -2.49 -12.05 13.20
CA SER A 89 -2.85 -11.44 14.49
C SER A 89 -1.73 -10.65 15.22
N SER A 90 -2.09 -9.43 15.63
CA SER A 90 -1.49 -8.54 16.65
C SER A 90 0.05 -8.40 16.66
N SER A 91 0.58 -7.54 15.79
CA SER A 91 1.85 -6.88 16.07
C SER A 91 1.66 -5.83 17.18
N ALA A 92 2.50 -5.85 18.20
CA ALA A 92 2.51 -4.81 19.23
C ALA A 92 2.62 -3.40 18.60
N PRO A 93 2.01 -2.36 19.19
CA PRO A 93 2.08 -1.00 18.66
C PRO A 93 3.54 -0.58 18.51
N ALA A 94 3.96 -0.28 17.28
CA ALA A 94 5.27 0.30 17.04
C ALA A 94 5.33 1.71 17.65
N LYS A 95 6.46 2.06 18.26
CA LYS A 95 6.70 3.40 18.79
C LYS A 95 6.51 4.43 17.67
N PRO A 96 5.81 5.56 17.92
CA PRO A 96 5.69 6.61 16.93
C PRO A 96 7.08 7.11 16.50
N PRO A 97 7.33 7.26 15.20
CA PRO A 97 8.58 7.87 14.72
C PRO A 97 8.68 9.31 15.24
N LYS A 98 9.92 9.77 15.47
CA LYS A 98 10.18 11.18 15.82
C LYS A 98 9.66 12.06 14.68
N ALA A 99 8.97 13.15 15.03
CA ALA A 99 8.53 14.14 14.04
C ALA A 99 9.74 14.73 13.30
N PRO A 100 9.65 14.90 11.97
CA PRO A 100 10.71 15.53 11.19
C PRO A 100 10.85 17.00 11.59
N GLU A 101 12.06 17.53 11.52
CA GLU A 101 12.29 18.97 11.59
C GLU A 101 11.82 19.63 10.29
N ALA A 102 11.23 20.81 10.40
CA ALA A 102 10.76 21.54 9.23
C ALA A 102 11.96 22.05 8.41
N PRO A 103 11.97 21.85 7.07
CA PRO A 103 12.98 22.43 6.20
C PRO A 103 12.96 23.96 6.22
N ALA A 104 14.07 24.59 5.85
CA ALA A 104 14.14 26.05 5.74
C ALA A 104 13.19 26.59 4.66
N ASP A 105 13.13 25.91 3.50
CA ASP A 105 12.16 26.16 2.44
C ASP A 105 11.11 25.04 2.45
N GLY A 106 9.98 25.30 3.12
CA GLY A 106 8.92 24.30 3.28
C GLY A 106 8.15 24.07 1.98
N ALA A 107 7.91 25.11 1.18
CA ALA A 107 7.18 25.01 -0.06
C ALA A 107 7.93 24.16 -1.09
N ALA A 108 9.22 24.43 -1.30
CA ALA A 108 10.06 23.65 -2.21
C ALA A 108 10.14 22.17 -1.78
N ALA A 109 10.35 21.92 -0.48
CA ALA A 109 10.41 20.55 0.04
C ALA A 109 9.10 19.77 -0.16
N LEU A 110 7.94 20.44 -0.04
CA LEU A 110 6.64 19.81 -0.30
C LEU A 110 6.40 19.56 -1.79
N VAL A 111 6.78 20.50 -2.66
CA VAL A 111 6.70 20.31 -4.12
C VAL A 111 7.55 19.13 -4.57
N ASP A 112 8.77 18.99 -4.05
CA ASP A 112 9.65 17.86 -4.35
C ASP A 112 9.07 16.54 -3.84
N ALA A 113 8.55 16.51 -2.61
CA ALA A 113 7.93 15.33 -2.03
C ALA A 113 6.72 14.85 -2.84
N LEU A 114 5.87 15.78 -3.31
CA LEU A 114 4.70 15.50 -4.14
C LEU A 114 5.09 15.05 -5.54
N THR A 115 6.12 15.66 -6.16
CA THR A 115 6.66 15.25 -7.47
C THR A 115 7.19 13.82 -7.42
N SER A 116 7.95 13.49 -6.37
CA SER A 116 8.45 12.13 -6.13
C SER A 116 7.30 11.13 -5.91
N ALA A 117 6.27 11.53 -5.15
CA ALA A 117 5.11 10.67 -4.89
C ALA A 117 4.27 10.39 -6.16
N GLU A 118 4.05 11.41 -6.98
CA GLU A 118 3.38 11.30 -8.28
C GLU A 118 4.12 10.31 -9.18
N LYS A 119 5.43 10.49 -9.34
CA LYS A 119 6.26 9.59 -10.15
C LYS A 119 6.22 8.15 -9.64
N ALA A 120 6.41 7.95 -8.34
CA ALA A 120 6.40 6.61 -7.74
C ALA A 120 5.05 5.90 -7.93
N ALA A 121 3.93 6.62 -7.85
CA ALA A 121 2.61 6.07 -8.13
C ALA A 121 2.43 5.75 -9.62
N ALA A 122 2.82 6.67 -10.51
CA ALA A 122 2.73 6.49 -11.96
C ALA A 122 3.57 5.31 -12.47
N ASP A 123 4.78 5.12 -11.93
CA ASP A 123 5.70 4.04 -12.31
C ASP A 123 5.12 2.64 -12.02
N LEU A 124 4.19 2.51 -11.05
CA LEU A 124 3.54 1.23 -10.74
C LEU A 124 2.34 0.92 -11.65
N VAL A 125 1.71 1.94 -12.25
CA VAL A 125 0.46 1.79 -13.02
C VAL A 125 0.55 0.73 -14.13
N PRO A 126 1.61 0.65 -14.97
CA PRO A 126 1.66 -0.29 -16.09
C PRO A 126 1.62 -1.76 -15.67
N SER A 127 2.12 -2.06 -14.48
CA SER A 127 2.19 -3.42 -13.92
C SER A 127 1.03 -3.78 -13.00
N ALA A 128 0.18 -2.80 -12.65
CA ALA A 128 -0.86 -2.97 -11.65
C ALA A 128 -2.16 -3.56 -12.23
N PRO A 129 -2.89 -4.40 -11.47
CA PRO A 129 -4.26 -4.77 -11.82
C PRO A 129 -5.15 -3.52 -11.96
N ARG A 130 -6.15 -3.57 -12.86
CA ARG A 130 -7.00 -2.40 -13.25
C ARG A 130 -7.50 -1.56 -12.06
N TYR A 131 -7.98 -2.22 -11.00
CA TYR A 131 -8.44 -1.52 -9.79
C TYR A 131 -7.33 -0.71 -9.11
N ARG A 132 -6.14 -1.32 -8.91
CA ARG A 132 -4.97 -0.65 -8.32
C ARG A 132 -4.42 0.42 -9.25
N ALA A 133 -4.43 0.19 -10.57
CA ALA A 133 -4.02 1.19 -11.56
C ALA A 133 -4.88 2.46 -11.48
N GLY A 134 -6.21 2.33 -11.38
CA GLY A 134 -7.10 3.48 -11.21
C GLY A 134 -6.87 4.24 -9.90
N MET A 135 -6.66 3.51 -8.80
CA MET A 135 -6.30 4.10 -7.51
C MET A 135 -4.96 4.86 -7.58
N LEU A 136 -3.92 4.25 -8.15
CA LEU A 136 -2.60 4.86 -8.32
C LEU A 136 -2.66 6.10 -9.21
N GLY A 137 -3.42 6.06 -10.31
CA GLY A 137 -3.66 7.21 -11.16
C GLY A 137 -4.33 8.37 -10.42
N SER A 138 -5.32 8.08 -9.56
CA SER A 138 -5.97 9.08 -8.71
C SER A 138 -5.00 9.71 -7.70
N VAL A 139 -4.16 8.90 -7.05
CA VAL A 139 -3.12 9.39 -6.13
C VAL A 139 -2.12 10.29 -6.85
N ALA A 140 -1.67 9.88 -8.05
CA ALA A 140 -0.74 10.68 -8.86
C ALA A 140 -1.36 12.02 -9.27
N ALA A 141 -2.60 12.01 -9.77
CA ALA A 141 -3.33 13.22 -10.15
C ALA A 141 -3.52 14.18 -8.95
N CYS A 142 -3.89 13.65 -7.78
CA CYS A 142 -4.02 14.48 -6.57
C CYS A 142 -2.67 15.11 -6.15
N CYS A 143 -1.57 14.35 -6.19
CA CYS A 143 -0.24 14.89 -5.93
C CYS A 143 0.12 16.02 -6.91
N ALA A 144 -0.20 15.87 -8.20
CA ALA A 144 0.02 16.91 -9.20
C ALA A 144 -0.78 18.19 -8.88
N SER A 145 -2.07 18.04 -8.54
CA SER A 145 -2.94 19.18 -8.20
C SER A 145 -2.49 19.91 -6.93
N LEU A 146 -2.04 19.18 -5.91
CA LEU A 146 -1.55 19.79 -4.66
C LEU A 146 -0.31 20.67 -4.86
N ARG A 147 0.50 20.42 -5.89
CA ARG A 147 1.67 21.28 -6.19
C ARG A 147 1.25 22.69 -6.62
N VAL A 148 0.08 22.83 -7.26
CA VAL A 148 -0.47 24.14 -7.65
C VAL A 148 -0.95 24.94 -6.44
N VAL A 149 -1.29 24.29 -5.34
CA VAL A 149 -1.68 24.96 -4.08
C VAL A 149 -0.46 25.53 -3.34
N LEU A 150 0.74 25.02 -3.65
CA LEU A 150 2.01 25.40 -3.01
C LEU A 150 2.81 26.43 -3.81
N SER A 151 2.37 26.76 -5.04
CA SER A 151 2.97 27.76 -5.93
C SER A 151 2.33 29.12 -5.76
#